data_AF-A0A1Q7Z3P3-F1
#
_entry.id   AF-A0A1Q7Z3P3-F1
#
_cell.length_a   1.000
_cell.length_b   1.000
_cell.length_c   1.000
_cell.angle_alpha   90.00
_cell.angle_beta   90.00
_cell.angle_gamma   90.00
#
_symmetry.space_group_name_H-M   'P 1'
#
loop_
_entity.id
_entity.type
_entity.pdbx_description
1 polymer ?
#
loop_
_entity_poly.entity_id
_entity_poly.type
_entity_poly.pdbx_seq_one_letter_code
_entity_poly.pdbx_strand_id
1 'polypeptide(L)'
;VTVMVNQLEVSMSTRDNMRENTASRLPSQARNKKITLVVSIGLALVTGAIQFGSAASQGNAASQQPTPPAPTGSVMRVAAVGDIHDEEASPVAAATAAEAARADFILGLGDYQYPDGAMWKYNSYFDKDWGPNVPKMYPVLAPHHDQDWTDADPLRYFNGGGVHGYKSPVRLQPYTPYSFDKGSWHFIALPDTCARTRGCRIGNITSWLQQDLDTHANLCTIAYWHQPYFTSTSSSHGQEASIKPWVDLLVARHVDIILQGHNHFYERFAPQNSAREPDPHGPQAFVVGTGGKGLFKFEDTAPNSVTRNNSTYGVLHLTLKDGSYDWKFV
;
A
#
# COMPACT_ATOMS: atom_id res chain seq x y z
N VAL A 1 39.80 60.81 21.29
CA VAL A 1 39.42 59.65 22.13
C VAL A 1 39.17 58.49 21.16
N THR A 2 40.21 57.83 20.65
CA THR A 2 40.94 56.70 21.27
C THR A 2 40.08 55.43 21.21
N VAL A 3 40.26 54.56 20.19
CA VAL A 3 40.96 53.23 20.24
C VAL A 3 39.93 52.09 20.46
N MET A 4 39.95 50.85 19.98
CA MET A 4 40.88 49.92 19.27
C MET A 4 39.99 48.83 18.60
N VAL A 5 40.16 48.48 17.32
CA VAL A 5 40.76 47.22 16.79
C VAL A 5 40.79 46.00 17.74
N ASN A 6 40.18 44.87 17.31
CA ASN A 6 40.87 43.57 17.28
C ASN A 6 40.20 42.54 16.35
N GLN A 7 41.01 42.04 15.41
CA GLN A 7 40.82 40.80 14.66
C GLN A 7 41.26 39.60 15.50
N LEU A 8 40.76 38.41 15.16
CA LEU A 8 41.45 37.14 15.40
C LEU A 8 41.05 36.12 14.33
N GLU A 9 41.94 35.94 13.35
CA GLU A 9 42.15 34.68 12.63
C GLU A 9 43.11 33.81 13.45
N VAL A 10 42.89 32.48 13.49
CA VAL A 10 43.99 31.51 13.58
C VAL A 10 43.67 30.29 12.71
N SER A 11 44.71 29.89 11.99
CA SER A 11 44.83 28.86 10.97
C SER A 11 45.34 27.51 11.53
N MET A 12 44.95 26.44 10.83
CA MET A 12 45.64 25.15 10.54
C MET A 12 46.46 24.40 11.62
N SER A 13 46.25 23.08 11.70
CA SER A 13 47.34 22.12 11.44
C SER A 13 46.84 20.68 11.24
N THR A 14 47.20 20.11 10.08
CA THR A 14 47.26 18.68 9.73
C THR A 14 48.49 18.01 10.33
N ARG A 15 48.43 16.70 10.65
CA ARG A 15 49.45 15.69 10.26
C ARG A 15 49.13 14.25 10.69
N ASP A 16 49.27 13.37 9.70
CA ASP A 16 49.71 11.96 9.74
C ASP A 16 50.84 11.68 10.77
N ASN A 17 51.20 10.47 11.21
CA ASN A 17 51.38 9.20 10.49
C ASN A 17 51.86 8.07 11.44
N MET A 18 51.79 6.80 10.96
CA MET A 18 52.66 5.64 11.27
C MET A 18 52.55 4.92 12.64
N ARG A 19 52.79 3.61 12.81
CA ARG A 19 52.84 2.34 12.02
C ARG A 19 53.31 1.24 13.02
N GLU A 20 53.18 -0.03 12.61
CA GLU A 20 53.77 -1.28 13.15
C GLU A 20 52.92 -2.10 14.14
N ASN A 21 52.41 -3.32 13.86
CA ASN A 21 52.88 -4.58 13.21
C ASN A 21 53.33 -5.62 14.24
N THR A 22 52.58 -6.73 14.38
CA THR A 22 53.08 -8.07 14.75
C THR A 22 52.05 -9.15 14.36
N ALA A 23 52.49 -10.07 13.49
CA ALA A 23 51.87 -11.37 13.18
C ALA A 23 52.31 -12.40 14.27
N SER A 24 51.88 -13.66 14.41
CA SER A 24 51.12 -14.66 13.66
C SER A 24 50.88 -15.88 14.59
N ARG A 25 49.86 -16.72 14.33
CA ARG A 25 49.96 -18.21 14.26
C ARG A 25 48.61 -18.85 13.86
N LEU A 26 48.68 -19.65 12.80
CA LEU A 26 47.72 -20.59 12.18
C LEU A 26 47.66 -21.94 12.95
N PRO A 27 46.73 -22.92 12.71
CA PRO A 27 46.37 -23.56 11.41
C PRO A 27 44.85 -23.79 11.17
N SER A 28 44.31 -23.68 9.96
CA SER A 28 44.19 -24.67 8.86
C SER A 28 43.55 -26.03 9.22
N GLN A 29 42.36 -26.30 8.66
CA GLN A 29 41.98 -27.62 8.14
C GLN A 29 40.91 -27.52 7.05
N ALA A 30 40.97 -28.48 6.13
CA ALA A 30 40.45 -28.42 4.77
C ALA A 30 39.39 -29.50 4.50
N ARG A 31 38.65 -29.29 3.40
CA ARG A 31 38.07 -30.28 2.47
C ARG A 31 36.94 -31.21 2.96
N ASN A 32 35.81 -31.17 2.24
CA ASN A 32 35.53 -32.17 1.19
C ASN A 32 34.20 -31.88 0.45
N LYS A 33 34.29 -31.50 -0.83
CA LYS A 33 33.19 -31.63 -1.81
C LYS A 33 33.33 -33.00 -2.46
N LYS A 34 32.30 -33.84 -2.41
CA LYS A 34 32.21 -35.07 -3.23
C LYS A 34 31.35 -34.80 -4.45
N ILE A 35 32.01 -34.84 -5.61
CA ILE A 35 31.40 -35.03 -6.94
C ILE A 35 31.50 -36.53 -7.21
N THR A 36 30.40 -37.16 -7.59
CA THR A 36 30.41 -38.54 -8.09
C THR A 36 29.85 -38.53 -9.50
N LEU A 37 30.76 -38.75 -10.45
CA LEU A 37 30.51 -39.05 -11.85
C LEU A 37 30.60 -40.58 -11.97
N VAL A 38 29.57 -41.23 -12.51
CA VAL A 38 29.64 -42.65 -12.92
C VAL A 38 29.37 -42.71 -14.42
N VAL A 39 30.38 -43.13 -15.17
CA VAL A 39 30.28 -43.57 -16.56
C VAL A 39 30.57 -45.07 -16.56
N SER A 40 29.72 -45.85 -17.21
CA SER A 40 30.04 -47.23 -17.60
C SER A 40 29.33 -47.54 -18.91
N ILE A 41 30.12 -47.98 -19.89
CA ILE A 41 29.73 -48.33 -21.26
C ILE A 41 29.55 -49.85 -21.35
N GLY A 42 28.37 -50.27 -21.84
CA GLY A 42 28.16 -51.31 -22.86
C GLY A 42 28.41 -52.79 -22.56
N LEU A 43 27.35 -53.61 -22.64
CA LEU A 43 27.31 -54.75 -23.56
C LEU A 43 25.87 -55.15 -23.92
N ALA A 44 25.63 -55.41 -25.19
CA ALA A 44 24.35 -55.74 -25.81
C ALA A 44 24.03 -57.24 -25.74
N LEU A 45 22.73 -57.59 -25.69
CA LEU A 45 22.18 -58.86 -26.17
C LEU A 45 20.74 -58.65 -26.67
N VAL A 46 20.55 -58.99 -27.95
CA VAL A 46 19.29 -59.14 -28.72
C VAL A 46 18.72 -60.53 -28.34
N THR A 47 17.43 -60.87 -28.23
CA THR A 47 16.24 -60.76 -29.11
C THR A 47 15.00 -61.20 -28.31
N GLY A 48 13.80 -60.78 -28.74
CA GLY A 48 12.54 -61.43 -28.34
C GLY A 48 11.31 -60.54 -28.47
N ALA A 49 10.76 -60.45 -29.69
CA ALA A 49 9.49 -59.76 -29.94
C ALA A 49 8.31 -60.59 -29.41
N ILE A 50 7.46 -60.00 -28.58
CA ILE A 50 6.05 -60.42 -28.42
C ILE A 50 5.20 -59.15 -28.32
N GLN A 51 4.31 -58.97 -29.30
CA GLN A 51 3.30 -57.91 -29.35
C GLN A 51 2.22 -58.15 -28.29
N PHE A 52 1.90 -57.12 -27.50
CA PHE A 52 0.60 -56.98 -26.84
C PHE A 52 0.13 -55.53 -26.93
N GLY A 53 -1.15 -55.38 -27.28
CA GLY A 53 -1.75 -54.19 -27.87
C GLY A 53 -1.84 -52.96 -26.98
N SER A 54 -1.84 -51.80 -27.63
CA SER A 54 -2.11 -50.50 -27.05
C SER A 54 -3.55 -50.41 -26.54
N ALA A 55 -3.74 -50.46 -25.22
CA ALA A 55 -4.94 -49.94 -24.58
C ALA A 55 -4.71 -48.45 -24.28
N ALA A 56 -5.29 -47.59 -25.12
CA ALA A 56 -5.38 -46.17 -24.83
C ALA A 56 -6.29 -45.96 -23.62
N SER A 57 -5.73 -45.56 -22.48
CA SER A 57 -6.53 -45.02 -21.38
C SER A 57 -6.97 -43.61 -21.75
N GLN A 58 -8.22 -43.48 -22.19
CA GLN A 58 -8.90 -42.19 -22.30
C GLN A 58 -8.87 -41.51 -20.92
N GLY A 59 -8.06 -40.47 -20.78
CA GLY A 59 -8.19 -39.53 -19.67
C GLY A 59 -9.51 -38.80 -19.82
N ASN A 60 -10.42 -38.98 -18.86
CA ASN A 60 -11.63 -38.17 -18.73
C ASN A 60 -11.21 -36.69 -18.61
N ALA A 61 -11.31 -35.94 -19.71
CA ALA A 61 -11.39 -34.50 -19.65
C ALA A 61 -12.71 -34.16 -18.97
N ALA A 62 -12.66 -33.79 -17.69
CA ALA A 62 -13.79 -33.16 -17.03
C ALA A 62 -14.15 -31.91 -17.84
N SER A 63 -15.31 -31.92 -18.49
CA SER A 63 -15.86 -30.74 -19.16
C SER A 63 -16.03 -29.66 -18.10
N GLN A 64 -15.23 -28.60 -18.16
CA GLN A 64 -15.53 -27.39 -17.41
C GLN A 64 -16.82 -26.81 -17.99
N GLN A 65 -17.92 -27.02 -17.27
CA GLN A 65 -19.17 -26.36 -17.54
C GLN A 65 -18.93 -24.85 -17.37
N PRO A 66 -19.29 -24.00 -18.36
CA PRO A 66 -19.14 -22.57 -18.21
C PRO A 66 -19.93 -22.12 -16.98
N THR A 67 -19.24 -21.44 -16.08
CA THR A 67 -19.84 -20.76 -14.93
C THR A 67 -20.92 -19.81 -15.47
N PRO A 68 -22.14 -19.81 -14.90
CA PRO A 68 -23.16 -18.85 -15.31
C PRO A 68 -22.59 -17.42 -15.18
N PRO A 69 -22.91 -16.49 -16.11
CA PRO A 69 -22.51 -15.11 -15.97
C PRO A 69 -23.01 -14.57 -14.62
N ALA A 70 -22.15 -13.81 -13.94
CA ALA A 70 -22.50 -13.14 -12.69
C ALA A 70 -23.78 -12.31 -12.90
N PRO A 71 -24.66 -12.18 -11.88
CA PRO A 71 -25.83 -11.34 -11.99
C PRO A 71 -25.40 -9.93 -12.39
N THR A 72 -25.87 -9.46 -13.53
CA THR A 72 -25.78 -8.04 -13.89
C THR A 72 -26.57 -7.24 -12.86
N GLY A 73 -25.92 -6.27 -12.20
CA GLY A 73 -26.65 -5.22 -11.48
C GLY A 73 -26.43 -5.02 -9.97
N SER A 74 -25.31 -5.44 -9.36
CA SER A 74 -25.02 -4.98 -7.99
C SER A 74 -24.24 -3.66 -8.02
N VAL A 75 -24.95 -2.55 -7.79
CA VAL A 75 -24.30 -1.25 -7.50
C VAL A 75 -23.71 -1.31 -6.09
N MET A 76 -22.41 -1.03 -5.96
CA MET A 76 -21.74 -0.93 -4.65
C MET A 76 -21.42 0.52 -4.31
N ARG A 77 -21.70 0.92 -3.07
CA ARG A 77 -21.34 2.22 -2.53
C ARG A 77 -20.13 2.07 -1.64
N VAL A 78 -19.05 2.76 -1.98
CA VAL A 78 -17.79 2.72 -1.24
C VAL A 78 -17.49 4.13 -0.72
N ALA A 79 -17.01 4.24 0.50
CA ALA A 79 -16.40 5.48 0.99
C ALA A 79 -14.88 5.28 1.05
N ALA A 80 -14.10 6.31 0.73
CA ALA A 80 -12.66 6.32 0.89
C ALA A 80 -12.22 7.59 1.61
N VAL A 81 -11.34 7.44 2.60
CA VAL A 81 -10.89 8.53 3.48
C VAL A 81 -9.69 8.09 4.32
N GLY A 82 -8.76 9.01 4.55
CA GLY A 82 -7.67 8.90 5.52
C GLY A 82 -7.57 10.15 6.40
N ASP A 83 -6.60 10.16 7.30
CA ASP A 83 -6.22 11.34 8.09
C ASP A 83 -7.37 11.81 9.01
N ILE A 84 -7.76 10.90 9.90
CA ILE A 84 -9.14 10.84 10.43
C ILE A 84 -9.31 11.54 11.79
N HIS A 85 -8.63 11.06 12.85
CA HIS A 85 -9.04 11.38 14.21
C HIS A 85 -7.92 11.99 15.05
N ASP A 86 -8.21 13.11 15.72
CA ASP A 86 -7.32 13.76 16.69
C ASP A 86 -7.29 13.05 18.04
N GLU A 87 -6.39 13.42 18.95
CA GLU A 87 -6.36 12.86 20.33
C GLU A 87 -7.36 13.52 21.29
N GLU A 88 -8.50 13.95 20.76
CA GLU A 88 -9.59 14.57 21.50
C GLU A 88 -10.93 14.38 20.77
N ALA A 89 -12.05 14.71 21.41
CA ALA A 89 -13.35 14.65 20.74
C ALA A 89 -13.39 15.64 19.56
N SER A 90 -13.59 15.13 18.35
CA SER A 90 -13.67 15.94 17.14
C SER A 90 -15.06 15.84 16.51
N PRO A 91 -15.90 16.90 16.57
CA PRO A 91 -17.18 16.93 15.88
C PRO A 91 -17.04 16.72 14.37
N VAL A 92 -15.91 17.14 13.81
CA VAL A 92 -15.57 16.93 12.41
C VAL A 92 -15.34 15.45 12.12
N ALA A 93 -14.47 14.78 12.89
CA ALA A 93 -14.22 13.35 12.71
C ALA A 93 -15.51 12.53 12.90
N ALA A 94 -16.36 12.92 13.85
CA ALA A 94 -17.66 12.29 14.06
C ALA A 94 -18.63 12.48 12.88
N ALA A 95 -18.65 13.68 12.27
CA ALA A 95 -19.46 13.94 11.09
C ALA A 95 -18.97 13.14 9.87
N THR A 96 -17.64 13.08 9.66
CA THR A 96 -17.04 12.27 8.60
C THR A 96 -17.31 10.78 8.82
N ALA A 97 -17.22 10.28 10.06
CA ALA A 97 -17.55 8.90 10.41
C ALA A 97 -19.00 8.56 10.06
N ALA A 98 -19.93 9.48 10.36
CA ALA A 98 -21.35 9.32 10.07
C ALA A 98 -21.63 9.31 8.55
N GLU A 99 -20.93 10.12 7.76
CA GLU A 99 -21.06 10.10 6.30
C GLU A 99 -20.44 8.83 5.70
N ALA A 100 -19.24 8.44 6.14
CA ALA A 100 -18.59 7.17 5.74
C ALA A 100 -19.48 5.96 6.04
N ALA A 101 -20.21 5.99 7.16
CA ALA A 101 -21.12 4.94 7.59
C ALA A 101 -22.29 4.70 6.61
N ARG A 102 -22.56 5.59 5.66
CA ARG A 102 -23.60 5.41 4.64
C ARG A 102 -23.19 4.48 3.50
N ALA A 103 -21.89 4.24 3.34
CA ALA A 103 -21.36 3.30 2.34
C ALA A 103 -21.53 1.84 2.79
N ASP A 104 -21.55 0.92 1.81
CA ASP A 104 -21.59 -0.52 2.04
C ASP A 104 -20.31 -0.99 2.73
N PHE A 105 -19.16 -0.42 2.33
CA PHE A 105 -17.87 -0.58 2.99
C PHE A 105 -16.97 0.64 2.79
N ILE A 106 -15.89 0.69 3.56
CA ILE A 106 -14.96 1.82 3.60
C ILE A 106 -13.56 1.34 3.20
N LEU A 107 -12.88 2.09 2.34
CA LEU A 107 -11.45 1.97 2.08
C LEU A 107 -10.74 2.97 2.99
N GLY A 108 -10.07 2.48 4.03
CA GLY A 108 -9.31 3.32 4.95
C GLY A 108 -7.95 3.63 4.35
N LEU A 109 -7.62 4.92 4.19
CA LEU A 109 -6.40 5.38 3.52
C LEU A 109 -5.25 5.69 4.50
N GLY A 110 -5.31 5.20 5.74
CA GLY A 110 -4.28 5.38 6.75
C GLY A 110 -4.41 6.64 7.61
N ASP A 111 -3.59 6.71 8.65
CA ASP A 111 -3.55 7.73 9.70
C ASP A 111 -4.91 7.88 10.41
N TYR A 112 -5.24 6.88 11.21
CA TYR A 112 -6.56 6.77 11.84
C TYR A 112 -6.67 7.52 13.17
N GLN A 113 -5.63 7.43 14.00
CA GLN A 113 -5.62 8.01 15.35
C GLN A 113 -4.31 8.74 15.62
N TYR A 114 -4.34 10.06 15.48
CA TYR A 114 -3.21 10.92 15.75
C TYR A 114 -2.94 11.03 17.27
N PRO A 115 -1.72 11.46 17.63
CA PRO A 115 -0.53 11.60 16.79
C PRO A 115 0.27 10.30 16.58
N ASP A 116 -0.03 9.20 17.27
CA ASP A 116 0.91 8.07 17.42
C ASP A 116 0.25 6.69 17.34
N GLY A 117 -1.07 6.61 17.17
CA GLY A 117 -1.77 5.34 17.03
C GLY A 117 -1.77 4.49 18.30
N ALA A 118 -1.55 5.10 19.47
CA ALA A 118 -1.55 4.37 20.74
C ALA A 118 -2.91 3.71 21.02
N MET A 119 -2.91 2.46 21.50
CA MET A 119 -4.15 1.69 21.76
C MET A 119 -5.13 2.40 22.67
N TRP A 120 -4.63 3.09 23.70
CA TRP A 120 -5.50 3.82 24.62
C TRP A 120 -6.22 5.00 23.94
N LYS A 121 -5.62 5.62 22.91
CA LYS A 121 -6.27 6.68 22.11
C LYS A 121 -7.32 6.11 21.19
N TYR A 122 -7.07 4.95 20.58
CA TYR A 122 -8.12 4.23 19.86
C TYR A 122 -9.33 3.96 20.76
N ASN A 123 -9.09 3.36 21.93
CA ASN A 123 -10.15 3.03 22.88
C ASN A 123 -10.87 4.26 23.45
N SER A 124 -10.17 5.40 23.58
CA SER A 124 -10.71 6.60 24.24
C SER A 124 -11.33 7.61 23.28
N TYR A 125 -10.89 7.65 22.02
CA TYR A 125 -11.23 8.70 21.06
C TYR A 125 -11.81 8.11 19.78
N PHE A 126 -11.01 7.43 18.96
CA PHE A 126 -11.45 6.79 17.71
C PHE A 126 -12.67 5.87 17.88
N ASP A 127 -12.78 5.15 19.00
CA ASP A 127 -13.91 4.25 19.26
C ASP A 127 -15.25 4.98 19.39
N LYS A 128 -15.24 6.27 19.74
CA LYS A 128 -16.47 7.05 19.95
C LYS A 128 -17.21 7.30 18.64
N ASP A 129 -16.52 7.32 17.51
CA ASP A 129 -17.08 7.66 16.21
C ASP A 129 -16.72 6.63 15.11
N TRP A 130 -15.45 6.27 14.96
CA TRP A 130 -14.97 5.39 13.90
C TRP A 130 -14.91 3.91 14.26
N GLY A 131 -14.78 3.57 15.54
CA GLY A 131 -14.81 2.18 16.02
C GLY A 131 -15.95 1.34 15.42
N PRO A 132 -17.21 1.79 15.47
CA PRO A 132 -18.35 1.08 14.87
C PRO A 132 -18.26 0.84 13.36
N ASN A 133 -17.44 1.62 12.64
CA ASN A 133 -17.22 1.48 11.21
C ASN A 133 -16.11 0.47 10.86
N VAL A 134 -15.23 0.12 11.80
CA VAL A 134 -14.11 -0.83 11.59
C VAL A 134 -14.57 -2.17 11.00
N PRO A 135 -15.69 -2.80 11.43
CA PRO A 135 -16.18 -4.05 10.85
C PRO A 135 -16.48 -4.03 9.34
N LYS A 136 -16.57 -2.85 8.73
CA LYS A 136 -16.73 -2.69 7.27
C LYS A 136 -15.62 -1.85 6.63
N MET A 137 -14.54 -1.59 7.36
CA MET A 137 -13.38 -0.86 6.88
C MET A 137 -12.30 -1.82 6.41
N TYR A 138 -11.79 -1.61 5.21
CA TYR A 138 -10.62 -2.26 4.64
C TYR A 138 -9.46 -1.26 4.72
N PRO A 139 -8.64 -1.30 5.79
CA PRO A 139 -7.64 -0.27 6.07
C PRO A 139 -6.28 -0.58 5.43
N VAL A 140 -5.52 0.45 5.07
CA VAL A 140 -4.05 0.44 5.04
C VAL A 140 -3.52 1.17 6.26
N LEU A 141 -2.42 0.72 6.87
CA LEU A 141 -1.77 1.42 7.98
C LEU A 141 -0.69 2.37 7.45
N ALA A 142 -0.73 3.63 7.90
CA ALA A 142 0.20 4.67 7.52
C ALA A 142 1.54 4.61 8.28
N PRO A 143 2.64 5.17 7.73
CA PRO A 143 3.98 5.02 8.30
C PRO A 143 4.30 5.88 9.53
N HIS A 144 3.52 6.92 9.81
CA HIS A 144 3.79 7.84 10.92
C HIS A 144 2.76 7.66 12.04
N HIS A 145 1.50 8.01 11.80
CA HIS A 145 0.51 8.07 12.88
C HIS A 145 -0.11 6.72 13.22
N ASP A 146 0.04 5.71 12.37
CA ASP A 146 -0.35 4.33 12.68
C ASP A 146 0.82 3.43 13.10
N GLN A 147 2.02 4.01 13.30
CA GLN A 147 3.27 3.26 13.27
C GLN A 147 4.41 3.79 14.13
N ASP A 148 4.12 4.52 15.20
CA ASP A 148 5.04 4.53 16.33
C ASP A 148 5.01 3.13 16.99
N TRP A 149 5.77 2.19 16.38
CA TRP A 149 5.84 0.74 16.61
C TRP A 149 6.33 0.32 18.01
N THR A 150 6.14 1.13 19.04
CA THR A 150 6.47 0.71 20.41
C THR A 150 5.74 -0.59 20.77
N ASP A 151 4.60 -0.85 20.09
CA ASP A 151 3.72 -1.97 20.42
C ASP A 151 2.93 -2.60 19.25
N ALA A 152 3.01 -2.07 18.02
CA ALA A 152 2.13 -2.46 16.90
C ALA A 152 0.63 -2.28 17.22
N ASP A 153 0.28 -1.27 18.02
CA ASP A 153 -1.08 -1.05 18.53
C ASP A 153 -2.14 -0.91 17.43
N PRO A 154 -1.94 -0.13 16.35
CA PRO A 154 -2.93 -0.03 15.28
C PRO A 154 -3.21 -1.39 14.64
N LEU A 155 -2.16 -2.17 14.38
CA LEU A 155 -2.28 -3.53 13.89
C LEU A 155 -3.07 -4.43 14.86
N ARG A 156 -2.82 -4.31 16.17
CA ARG A 156 -3.57 -5.08 17.20
C ARG A 156 -5.02 -4.63 17.26
N TYR A 157 -5.28 -3.33 17.24
CA TYR A 157 -6.60 -2.73 17.32
C TYR A 157 -7.49 -3.19 16.15
N PHE A 158 -7.05 -2.98 14.90
CA PHE A 158 -7.81 -3.39 13.72
C PHE A 158 -8.00 -4.92 13.62
N ASN A 159 -7.20 -5.70 14.32
CA ASN A 159 -7.35 -7.15 14.43
C ASN A 159 -8.21 -7.63 15.63
N GLY A 160 -8.87 -6.73 16.35
CA GLY A 160 -9.78 -7.07 17.47
C GLY A 160 -9.19 -6.88 18.87
N GLY A 161 -8.03 -6.24 19.00
CA GLY A 161 -7.34 -6.04 20.28
C GLY A 161 -7.83 -4.84 21.10
N GLY A 162 -8.67 -3.97 20.51
CA GLY A 162 -9.27 -2.83 21.22
C GLY A 162 -10.30 -3.26 22.27
N VAL A 163 -10.66 -2.34 23.17
CA VAL A 163 -11.56 -2.63 24.31
C VAL A 163 -12.95 -3.11 23.87
N HIS A 164 -13.44 -2.63 22.73
CA HIS A 164 -14.72 -3.06 22.14
C HIS A 164 -14.59 -4.26 21.19
N GLY A 165 -13.37 -4.72 20.91
CA GLY A 165 -13.12 -5.87 20.05
C GLY A 165 -13.48 -5.66 18.57
N TYR A 166 -13.60 -4.40 18.11
CA TYR A 166 -13.82 -4.11 16.70
C TYR A 166 -12.70 -4.69 15.83
N LYS A 167 -13.07 -5.24 14.67
CA LYS A 167 -12.13 -5.95 13.79
C LYS A 167 -12.46 -5.69 12.32
N SER A 168 -11.45 -5.39 11.51
CA SER A 168 -11.61 -5.26 10.06
C SER A 168 -12.01 -6.59 9.38
N PRO A 169 -12.66 -6.56 8.20
CA PRO A 169 -12.99 -7.76 7.44
C PRO A 169 -11.76 -8.60 7.05
N VAL A 170 -10.61 -7.95 6.93
CA VAL A 170 -9.32 -8.58 6.64
C VAL A 170 -8.48 -8.68 7.91
N ARG A 171 -7.69 -9.75 8.03
CA ARG A 171 -6.67 -9.84 9.09
C ARG A 171 -5.42 -9.13 8.60
N LEU A 172 -5.09 -8.00 9.21
CA LEU A 172 -3.88 -7.27 8.87
C LEU A 172 -2.64 -8.00 9.39
N GLN A 173 -1.55 -7.88 8.63
CA GLN A 173 -0.22 -8.38 9.00
C GLN A 173 0.81 -7.27 8.76
N PRO A 174 1.95 -7.26 9.49
CA PRO A 174 2.95 -6.22 9.32
C PRO A 174 3.43 -6.12 7.87
N TYR A 175 3.33 -4.92 7.29
CA TYR A 175 3.84 -4.58 5.95
C TYR A 175 3.39 -5.53 4.83
N THR A 176 2.24 -6.16 5.00
CA THR A 176 1.74 -7.19 4.09
C THR A 176 0.61 -6.60 3.24
N PRO A 177 0.74 -6.59 1.90
CA PRO A 177 -0.36 -6.17 1.04
C PRO A 177 -1.50 -7.19 1.09
N TYR A 178 -2.69 -6.75 0.72
CA TYR A 178 -3.81 -7.65 0.51
C TYR A 178 -4.69 -7.14 -0.63
N SER A 179 -5.44 -8.06 -1.22
CA SER A 179 -6.45 -7.76 -2.21
C SER A 179 -7.75 -8.51 -1.90
N PHE A 180 -8.85 -8.06 -2.49
CA PHE A 180 -10.13 -8.74 -2.40
C PHE A 180 -11.03 -8.35 -3.58
N ASP A 181 -11.94 -9.25 -3.93
CA ASP A 181 -12.93 -9.03 -4.97
C ASP A 181 -14.31 -8.77 -4.36
N LYS A 182 -15.06 -7.84 -4.96
CA LYS A 182 -16.49 -7.67 -4.73
C LYS A 182 -17.16 -7.33 -6.06
N GLY A 183 -18.15 -8.12 -6.47
CA GLY A 183 -18.81 -7.95 -7.77
C GLY A 183 -17.79 -8.02 -8.91
N SER A 184 -17.84 -7.06 -9.83
CA SER A 184 -16.90 -6.94 -10.95
C SER A 184 -15.62 -6.15 -10.62
N TRP A 185 -15.33 -5.92 -9.34
CA TRP A 185 -14.24 -5.05 -8.89
C TRP A 185 -13.23 -5.79 -8.03
N HIS A 186 -11.96 -5.50 -8.30
CA HIS A 186 -10.78 -5.93 -7.56
C HIS A 186 -10.19 -4.75 -6.79
N PHE A 187 -9.88 -4.95 -5.51
CA PHE A 187 -9.37 -3.91 -4.62
C PHE A 187 -8.01 -4.32 -4.08
N ILE A 188 -7.03 -3.42 -4.15
CA ILE A 188 -5.64 -3.68 -3.77
C ILE A 188 -5.20 -2.67 -2.71
N ALA A 189 -4.86 -3.14 -1.52
CA ALA A 189 -4.29 -2.34 -0.45
C ALA A 189 -2.77 -2.51 -0.39
N LEU A 190 -2.03 -1.42 -0.55
CA LEU A 190 -0.57 -1.43 -0.61
C LEU A 190 0.05 -0.73 0.62
N PRO A 191 0.87 -1.42 1.44
CA PRO A 191 1.48 -0.83 2.63
C PRO A 191 2.75 -0.08 2.25
N ASP A 192 2.58 1.12 1.69
CA ASP A 192 3.63 2.07 1.29
C ASP A 192 4.63 2.40 2.40
N THR A 193 4.18 2.32 3.64
CA THR A 193 5.00 2.22 4.84
C THR A 193 6.30 1.43 4.65
N CYS A 194 6.24 0.29 3.95
CA CYS A 194 7.37 -0.60 3.75
C CYS A 194 8.59 0.13 3.17
N ALA A 195 8.39 1.20 2.38
CA ALA A 195 9.44 2.04 1.85
C ALA A 195 10.32 2.69 2.94
N ARG A 196 9.73 2.94 4.12
CA ARG A 196 10.36 3.66 5.25
C ARG A 196 10.73 2.74 6.39
N THR A 197 10.33 1.47 6.35
CA THR A 197 10.64 0.49 7.40
C THR A 197 11.93 -0.27 7.12
N ARG A 198 12.89 -0.15 8.04
CA ARG A 198 14.12 -0.96 8.00
C ARG A 198 13.80 -2.45 8.06
N GLY A 199 14.30 -3.19 7.06
CA GLY A 199 14.10 -4.65 6.98
C GLY A 199 12.90 -5.06 6.14
N CYS A 200 11.97 -4.14 5.84
CA CYS A 200 10.96 -4.37 4.82
C CYS A 200 11.61 -4.31 3.43
N ARG A 201 11.08 -5.10 2.49
CA ARG A 201 11.59 -5.21 1.12
C ARG A 201 10.47 -4.84 0.17
N ILE A 202 10.40 -3.56 -0.20
CA ILE A 202 9.34 -3.05 -1.09
C ILE A 202 9.25 -3.83 -2.41
N GLY A 203 10.37 -4.34 -2.93
CA GLY A 203 10.39 -5.20 -4.13
C GLY A 203 9.62 -6.53 -3.99
N ASN A 204 9.47 -7.06 -2.76
CA ASN A 204 8.62 -8.23 -2.53
C ASN A 204 7.14 -7.87 -2.73
N ILE A 205 6.73 -6.70 -2.26
CA ILE A 205 5.38 -6.17 -2.47
C ILE A 205 5.16 -5.86 -3.96
N THR A 206 6.15 -5.28 -4.64
CA THR A 206 6.08 -5.04 -6.09
C THR A 206 5.90 -6.35 -6.87
N SER A 207 6.62 -7.42 -6.48
CA SER A 207 6.50 -8.73 -7.11
C SER A 207 5.13 -9.38 -6.85
N TRP A 208 4.61 -9.22 -5.63
CA TRP A 208 3.26 -9.64 -5.29
C TRP A 208 2.20 -8.88 -6.11
N LEU A 209 2.33 -7.56 -6.22
CA LEU A 209 1.41 -6.71 -6.98
C LEU A 209 1.36 -7.11 -8.46
N GLN A 210 2.51 -7.42 -9.06
CA GLN A 210 2.56 -7.92 -10.43
C GLN A 210 1.73 -9.21 -10.60
N GLN A 211 1.87 -10.16 -9.68
CA GLN A 211 1.14 -11.43 -9.72
C GLN A 211 -0.36 -11.23 -9.48
N ASP A 212 -0.71 -10.37 -8.53
CA ASP A 212 -2.09 -10.03 -8.19
C ASP A 212 -2.80 -9.41 -9.40
N LEU A 213 -2.19 -8.41 -10.05
CA LEU A 213 -2.73 -7.81 -11.28
C LEU A 213 -2.86 -8.81 -12.44
N ASP A 214 -1.85 -9.67 -12.64
CA ASP A 214 -1.89 -10.66 -13.74
C ASP A 214 -2.98 -11.72 -13.52
N THR A 215 -3.39 -11.99 -12.28
CA THR A 215 -4.44 -12.97 -11.94
C THR A 215 -5.85 -12.39 -11.94
N HIS A 216 -6.00 -11.06 -11.88
CA HIS A 216 -7.31 -10.37 -11.85
C HIS A 216 -7.53 -9.46 -13.08
N ALA A 217 -6.84 -9.73 -14.20
CA ALA A 217 -6.84 -8.90 -15.41
C ALA A 217 -8.21 -8.67 -16.08
N ASN A 218 -9.28 -9.36 -15.64
CA ASN A 218 -10.63 -9.23 -16.19
C ASN A 218 -11.57 -8.41 -15.27
N LEU A 219 -11.07 -7.78 -14.21
CA LEU A 219 -11.85 -6.99 -13.25
C LEU A 219 -11.48 -5.51 -13.31
N CYS A 220 -12.46 -4.64 -13.07
CA CYS A 220 -12.16 -3.23 -12.76
C CYS A 220 -11.35 -3.16 -11.47
N THR A 221 -10.33 -2.32 -11.40
CA THR A 221 -9.37 -2.33 -10.29
C THR A 221 -9.28 -0.99 -9.58
N ILE A 222 -9.30 -1.02 -8.26
CA ILE A 222 -8.96 0.11 -7.39
C ILE A 222 -7.72 -0.26 -6.57
N ALA A 223 -6.68 0.57 -6.65
CA ALA A 223 -5.52 0.46 -5.77
C ALA A 223 -5.50 1.63 -4.78
N TYR A 224 -5.12 1.34 -3.54
CA TYR A 224 -5.06 2.36 -2.50
C TYR A 224 -3.94 2.14 -1.49
N TRP A 225 -3.42 3.25 -1.00
CA TRP A 225 -2.36 3.33 0.01
C TRP A 225 -2.41 4.70 0.69
N HIS A 226 -1.44 5.00 1.56
CA HIS A 226 -1.47 6.23 2.34
C HIS A 226 -0.75 7.42 1.66
N GLN A 227 0.58 7.43 1.55
CA GLN A 227 1.36 8.57 1.05
C GLN A 227 1.26 8.71 -0.48
N PRO A 228 0.82 9.87 -1.01
CA PRO A 228 0.47 9.99 -2.42
C PRO A 228 1.68 10.11 -3.35
N TYR A 229 1.62 9.42 -4.49
CA TYR A 229 2.45 9.68 -5.66
C TYR A 229 1.85 10.79 -6.54
N PHE A 230 0.54 10.78 -6.76
CA PHE A 230 -0.19 11.84 -7.47
C PHE A 230 -0.72 12.84 -6.45
N THR A 231 -0.06 13.99 -6.32
CA THR A 231 -0.43 15.05 -5.38
C THR A 231 0.23 16.36 -5.76
N SER A 232 -0.44 17.48 -5.49
CA SER A 232 0.20 18.78 -5.26
C SER A 232 1.01 18.72 -3.96
N THR A 233 2.04 19.54 -3.85
CA THR A 233 2.78 19.74 -2.61
C THR A 233 1.93 20.52 -1.61
N SER A 234 1.90 20.05 -0.38
CA SER A 234 1.28 20.75 0.74
C SER A 234 2.31 21.53 1.56
N SER A 235 1.83 22.35 2.49
CA SER A 235 2.69 23.03 3.46
C SER A 235 3.46 22.09 4.41
N SER A 236 3.18 20.78 4.37
CA SER A 236 3.77 19.76 5.26
C SER A 236 4.48 18.63 4.50
N HIS A 237 3.90 18.19 3.38
CA HIS A 237 4.32 16.97 2.69
C HIS A 237 4.29 17.14 1.16
N GLY A 238 5.11 16.33 0.48
CA GLY A 238 5.17 16.25 -0.97
C GLY A 238 4.83 14.85 -1.48
N GLN A 239 5.23 14.59 -2.71
CA GLN A 239 5.08 13.29 -3.37
C GLN A 239 5.95 12.20 -2.72
N GLU A 240 5.40 10.99 -2.55
CA GLU A 240 6.15 9.78 -2.22
C GLU A 240 6.68 9.11 -3.49
N ALA A 241 7.92 9.43 -3.87
CA ALA A 241 8.52 8.94 -5.11
C ALA A 241 8.97 7.47 -5.05
N SER A 242 9.17 6.91 -3.86
CA SER A 242 9.73 5.55 -3.71
C SER A 242 8.79 4.45 -4.20
N ILE A 243 7.48 4.72 -4.26
CA ILE A 243 6.44 3.80 -4.75
C ILE A 243 6.20 3.90 -6.26
N LYS A 244 7.00 4.67 -7.00
CA LYS A 244 6.87 4.79 -8.47
C LYS A 244 6.78 3.43 -9.18
N PRO A 245 7.54 2.38 -8.81
CA PRO A 245 7.39 1.07 -9.45
C PRO A 245 5.98 0.47 -9.32
N TRP A 246 5.24 0.76 -8.25
CA TRP A 246 3.83 0.33 -8.14
C TRP A 246 2.96 1.10 -9.10
N VAL A 247 3.12 2.43 -9.18
CA VAL A 247 2.36 3.27 -10.10
C VAL A 247 2.61 2.86 -11.56
N ASP A 248 3.86 2.56 -11.92
CA ASP A 248 4.19 2.05 -13.25
C ASP A 248 3.46 0.74 -13.58
N LEU A 249 3.37 -0.19 -12.63
CA LEU A 249 2.62 -1.44 -12.79
C LEU A 249 1.11 -1.22 -12.92
N LEU A 250 0.55 -0.37 -12.07
CA LEU A 250 -0.89 -0.07 -12.06
C LEU A 250 -1.31 0.60 -13.37
N VAL A 251 -0.53 1.56 -13.87
CA VAL A 251 -0.76 2.21 -15.17
C VAL A 251 -0.62 1.20 -16.31
N ALA A 252 0.44 0.37 -16.30
CA ALA A 252 0.66 -0.66 -17.33
C ALA A 252 -0.37 -1.80 -17.33
N ARG A 253 -1.22 -1.88 -16.29
CA ARG A 253 -2.32 -2.84 -16.16
C ARG A 253 -3.69 -2.18 -16.19
N HIS A 254 -3.76 -0.92 -16.61
CA HIS A 254 -5.02 -0.19 -16.79
C HIS A 254 -5.92 -0.18 -15.55
N VAL A 255 -5.32 -0.01 -14.36
CA VAL A 255 -6.09 0.19 -13.13
C VAL A 255 -6.97 1.43 -13.26
N ASP A 256 -8.22 1.33 -12.83
CA ASP A 256 -9.23 2.37 -13.03
C ASP A 256 -9.06 3.55 -12.06
N ILE A 257 -8.83 3.24 -10.78
CA ILE A 257 -8.80 4.23 -9.70
C ILE A 257 -7.59 4.04 -8.78
N ILE A 258 -6.93 5.14 -8.45
CA ILE A 258 -5.92 5.23 -7.39
C ILE A 258 -6.42 6.14 -6.27
N LEU A 259 -6.40 5.65 -5.03
CA LEU A 259 -6.83 6.39 -3.84
C LEU A 259 -5.68 6.54 -2.85
N GLN A 260 -5.48 7.75 -2.35
CA GLN A 260 -4.34 8.14 -1.50
C GLN A 260 -4.81 9.09 -0.40
N GLY A 261 -4.09 9.18 0.72
CA GLY A 261 -4.35 10.11 1.84
C GLY A 261 -3.16 11.03 2.09
N HIS A 262 -2.77 11.17 3.36
CA HIS A 262 -1.55 11.81 3.90
C HIS A 262 -1.49 13.34 3.75
N ASN A 263 -1.73 13.84 2.55
CA ASN A 263 -1.91 15.27 2.35
C ASN A 263 -3.32 15.63 2.79
N HIS A 264 -3.43 16.45 3.84
CA HIS A 264 -4.72 16.79 4.44
C HIS A 264 -5.53 17.77 3.60
N PHE A 265 -5.96 17.31 2.44
CA PHE A 265 -6.83 17.99 1.50
C PHE A 265 -7.50 16.97 0.59
N TYR A 266 -8.49 17.44 -0.18
CA TYR A 266 -9.01 16.73 -1.32
C TYR A 266 -8.33 17.23 -2.59
N GLU A 267 -7.85 16.31 -3.40
CA GLU A 267 -7.38 16.59 -4.75
C GLU A 267 -7.81 15.49 -5.72
N ARG A 268 -8.24 15.89 -6.91
CA ARG A 268 -8.63 14.97 -7.98
C ARG A 268 -7.85 15.27 -9.25
N PHE A 269 -7.40 14.19 -9.88
CA PHE A 269 -6.73 14.23 -11.17
C PHE A 269 -7.64 13.67 -12.28
N ALA A 270 -7.42 14.13 -13.52
CA ALA A 270 -7.93 13.43 -14.69
C ALA A 270 -7.11 12.16 -14.92
N PRO A 271 -7.61 11.20 -15.75
CA PRO A 271 -6.81 10.06 -16.21
C PRO A 271 -5.41 10.48 -16.68
N GLN A 272 -4.38 9.79 -16.17
CA GLN A 272 -2.97 10.10 -16.44
C GLN A 272 -2.06 8.89 -16.38
N ASN A 273 -0.92 9.01 -17.06
CA ASN A 273 0.16 8.05 -16.99
C ASN A 273 1.04 8.26 -15.73
N SER A 274 2.02 7.38 -15.50
CA SER A 274 2.92 7.46 -14.34
C SER A 274 3.90 8.64 -14.37
N ALA A 275 4.01 9.33 -15.52
CA ALA A 275 4.74 10.59 -15.67
C ALA A 275 3.90 11.83 -15.30
N ARG A 276 2.62 11.65 -14.94
CA ARG A 276 1.64 12.70 -14.60
C ARG A 276 1.16 13.50 -15.81
N GLU A 277 1.23 12.89 -16.99
CA GLU A 277 0.73 13.48 -18.23
C GLU A 277 -0.68 12.94 -18.52
N PRO A 278 -1.58 13.74 -19.12
CA PRO A 278 -2.91 13.29 -19.48
C PRO A 278 -2.85 12.03 -20.36
N ASP A 279 -3.57 10.99 -19.94
CA ASP A 279 -3.70 9.73 -20.66
C ASP A 279 -5.10 9.16 -20.41
N PRO A 280 -5.99 9.12 -21.42
CA PRO A 280 -7.34 8.61 -21.25
C PRO A 280 -7.41 7.13 -20.87
N HIS A 281 -6.30 6.38 -21.00
CA HIS A 281 -6.20 4.97 -20.61
C HIS A 281 -5.52 4.76 -19.25
N GLY A 282 -5.12 5.84 -18.57
CA GLY A 282 -4.55 5.82 -17.23
C GLY A 282 -5.59 5.87 -16.11
N PRO A 283 -5.19 5.57 -14.87
CA PRO A 283 -6.06 5.66 -13.71
C PRO A 283 -6.53 7.09 -13.44
N GLN A 284 -7.77 7.22 -12.95
CA GLN A 284 -8.18 8.41 -12.22
C GLN A 284 -7.63 8.36 -10.79
N ALA A 285 -6.95 9.42 -10.34
CA ALA A 285 -6.35 9.47 -9.01
C ALA A 285 -7.03 10.49 -8.10
N PHE A 286 -7.09 10.16 -6.81
CA PHE A 286 -7.61 11.01 -5.75
C PHE A 286 -6.65 11.05 -4.56
N VAL A 287 -6.55 12.22 -3.93
CA VAL A 287 -6.05 12.41 -2.57
C VAL A 287 -7.27 12.75 -1.71
N VAL A 288 -7.47 12.01 -0.62
CA VAL A 288 -8.63 12.14 0.27
C VAL A 288 -8.17 12.10 1.74
N GLY A 289 -7.28 13.02 2.11
CA GLY A 289 -6.81 13.22 3.48
C GLY A 289 -7.71 14.16 4.29
N THR A 290 -9.03 14.01 4.14
CA THR A 290 -10.02 14.97 4.63
C THR A 290 -10.81 14.42 5.82
N GLY A 291 -10.29 13.39 6.48
CA GLY A 291 -11.03 12.60 7.46
C GLY A 291 -11.44 13.36 8.72
N GLY A 292 -10.57 14.25 9.17
CA GLY A 292 -10.87 15.09 10.33
C GLY A 292 -9.64 15.71 10.98
N LYS A 293 -8.43 15.31 10.56
CA LYS A 293 -7.20 15.98 10.97
C LYS A 293 -6.96 17.27 10.19
N GLY A 294 -6.50 18.31 10.89
CA GLY A 294 -6.33 19.68 10.38
C GLY A 294 -5.77 19.78 8.95
N LEU A 295 -6.51 20.48 8.07
CA LEU A 295 -6.21 20.59 6.63
C LEU A 295 -4.93 21.39 6.33
N PHE A 296 -4.22 21.00 5.28
CA PHE A 296 -2.99 21.66 4.83
C PHE A 296 -3.23 22.67 3.73
N LYS A 297 -2.31 23.63 3.59
CA LYS A 297 -2.30 24.55 2.45
C LYS A 297 -1.67 23.88 1.24
N PHE A 298 -2.16 24.20 0.05
CA PHE A 298 -1.47 23.89 -1.20
C PHE A 298 -0.33 24.89 -1.42
N GLU A 299 0.87 24.40 -1.72
CA GLU A 299 2.04 25.24 -2.05
C GLU A 299 2.29 25.29 -3.57
N ASP A 300 1.81 24.28 -4.30
CA ASP A 300 1.88 24.25 -5.76
C ASP A 300 0.59 23.71 -6.38
N THR A 301 0.64 23.45 -7.68
CA THR A 301 -0.40 22.69 -8.40
C THR A 301 0.28 21.59 -9.18
N ALA A 302 -0.06 20.34 -8.88
CA ALA A 302 0.45 19.20 -9.64
C ALA A 302 -0.08 19.17 -11.08
N PRO A 303 0.71 18.62 -12.03
CA PRO A 303 0.24 18.37 -13.38
C PRO A 303 -1.06 17.56 -13.40
N ASN A 304 -1.94 17.87 -14.36
CA ASN A 304 -3.22 17.19 -14.58
C ASN A 304 -4.18 17.16 -13.37
N SER A 305 -3.92 17.98 -12.34
CA SER A 305 -4.86 18.26 -11.25
C SER A 305 -6.07 19.03 -11.78
N VAL A 306 -7.28 18.60 -11.42
CA VAL A 306 -8.53 19.17 -11.93
C VAL A 306 -9.33 19.85 -10.84
N THR A 307 -9.26 19.35 -9.61
CA THR A 307 -10.02 19.90 -8.49
C THR A 307 -9.22 19.78 -7.21
N ARG A 308 -9.18 20.85 -6.42
CA ARG A 308 -8.48 20.92 -5.14
C ARG A 308 -9.39 21.59 -4.11
N ASN A 309 -9.41 21.06 -2.90
CA ASN A 309 -10.15 21.61 -1.77
C ASN A 309 -9.38 21.33 -0.48
N ASN A 310 -9.08 22.37 0.29
CA ASN A 310 -8.46 22.27 1.61
C ASN A 310 -9.24 23.06 2.67
N SER A 311 -10.55 23.20 2.49
CA SER A 311 -11.45 23.91 3.40
C SER A 311 -12.63 23.06 3.87
N THR A 312 -12.76 21.83 3.37
CA THR A 312 -13.87 20.92 3.65
C THR A 312 -13.33 19.57 4.09
N TYR A 313 -13.85 19.07 5.21
CA TYR A 313 -13.69 17.68 5.65
C TYR A 313 -14.79 16.82 5.04
N GLY A 314 -14.51 15.55 4.80
CA GLY A 314 -15.45 14.70 4.10
C GLY A 314 -14.86 13.40 3.61
N VAL A 315 -15.66 12.68 2.83
CA VAL A 315 -15.29 11.39 2.23
C VAL A 315 -15.47 11.42 0.71
N LEU A 316 -14.69 10.60 0.02
CA LEU A 316 -14.99 10.28 -1.38
C LEU A 316 -15.99 9.12 -1.41
N HIS A 317 -17.20 9.38 -1.88
CA HIS A 317 -18.13 8.31 -2.24
C HIS A 317 -17.90 7.86 -3.67
N LEU A 318 -17.73 6.56 -3.84
CA LEU A 318 -17.73 5.87 -5.13
C LEU A 318 -19.02 5.06 -5.27
N THR A 319 -19.63 5.13 -6.44
CA THR A 319 -20.73 4.26 -6.85
C THR A 319 -20.21 3.38 -7.97
N LEU A 320 -19.90 2.13 -7.62
CA LEU A 320 -19.29 1.16 -8.51
C LEU A 320 -20.37 0.30 -9.17
N LYS A 321 -20.29 0.16 -10.49
CA LYS A 321 -21.19 -0.63 -11.35
C LYS A 321 -20.34 -1.60 -12.17
N ASP A 322 -20.98 -2.48 -12.91
CA ASP A 322 -20.28 -3.37 -13.85
C ASP A 322 -19.60 -2.52 -14.95
N GLY A 323 -18.27 -2.43 -14.92
CA GLY A 323 -17.47 -1.71 -15.92
C GLY A 323 -17.50 -0.17 -15.86
N SER A 324 -18.10 0.43 -14.82
CA SER A 324 -18.16 1.89 -14.71
C SER A 324 -18.27 2.35 -13.26
N TYR A 325 -17.93 3.61 -13.00
CA TYR A 325 -18.06 4.21 -11.69
C TYR A 325 -18.49 5.67 -11.79
N ASP A 326 -19.20 6.12 -10.76
CA ASP A 326 -19.41 7.53 -10.46
C ASP A 326 -18.74 7.85 -9.14
N TRP A 327 -18.41 9.12 -8.91
CA TRP A 327 -17.82 9.56 -7.66
C TRP A 327 -18.35 10.92 -7.22
N LYS A 328 -18.30 11.17 -5.92
CA LYS A 328 -18.60 12.48 -5.33
C LYS A 328 -17.81 12.66 -4.03
N PHE A 329 -17.15 13.80 -3.89
CA PHE A 329 -16.65 14.24 -2.60
C PHE A 329 -17.80 14.91 -1.83
N VAL A 330 -18.08 14.44 -0.61
CA VAL A 330 -19.18 14.91 0.24
C VAL A 330 -18.71 15.27 1.64
#